data_AF-I4YRZ7-F1
#
_entry.id   AF-I4YRZ7-F1
#
_cell.length_a   1.000
_cell.length_b   1.000
_cell.length_c   1.000
_cell.angle_alpha   90.00
_cell.angle_beta   90.00
_cell.angle_gamma   90.00
#
_symmetry.space_group_name_H-M   'P 1'
#
loop_
_entity.id
_entity.type
_entity.pdbx_description
1 polymer ?
#
loop_
_entity_poly.entity_id
_entity_poly.type
_entity_poly.pdbx_seq_one_letter_code
_entity_poly.pdbx_strand_id
1 'polypeptide(L)'
;MSDLSRVQELVALRTALGFSQSTMAFHLELGVREYQSFEWGEAEIPNLYMLAAERIAIIQAVRQRAPLMVPPAIREEALTLATLMNAS
;
A
#
# COMPACT_ATOMS: atom_id res chain seq x y z
N MET A 1 -4.85 10.76 -13.81
CA MET A 1 -3.53 10.22 -13.45
C MET A 1 -3.07 9.33 -14.58
N SER A 2 -1.77 9.29 -14.88
CA SER A 2 -1.22 8.36 -15.87
C SER A 2 -0.99 6.99 -15.23
N ASP A 3 -0.94 5.92 -16.02
CA ASP A 3 -0.62 4.58 -15.50
C ASP A 3 0.76 4.55 -14.83
N LEU A 4 1.72 5.31 -15.37
CA LEU A 4 3.05 5.46 -14.77
C LEU A 4 2.98 6.00 -13.33
N SER A 5 2.07 6.93 -13.03
CA SER A 5 1.89 7.43 -11.66
C SER A 5 1.32 6.37 -10.72
N ARG A 6 0.40 5.51 -11.19
CA ARG A 6 -0.20 4.44 -10.35
C ARG A 6 0.81 3.34 -10.03
N VAL A 7 1.66 2.98 -10.99
CA VAL A 7 2.75 2.01 -10.77
C VAL A 7 3.72 2.52 -9.70
N GLN A 8 4.11 3.78 -9.78
CA GLN A 8 5.01 4.39 -8.79
C GLN A 8 4.39 4.43 -7.39
N GLU A 9 3.09 4.73 -7.28
CA GLU A 9 2.36 4.70 -6.01
C GLU A 9 2.31 3.30 -5.41
N LEU A 10 2.00 2.28 -6.23
CA LEU A 10 1.98 0.88 -5.77
C LEU A 10 3.35 0.44 -5.22
N VAL A 11 4.43 0.76 -5.94
CA VAL A 11 5.79 0.47 -5.51
C VAL A 11 6.15 1.24 -4.23
N ALA A 12 5.77 2.51 -4.13
CA ALA A 12 6.01 3.32 -2.94
C ALA A 12 5.28 2.75 -1.71
N LEU A 13 4.02 2.34 -1.84
CA LEU A 13 3.26 1.69 -0.78
C LEU A 13 3.92 0.39 -0.32
N ARG A 14 4.28 -0.49 -1.27
CA ARG A 14 4.92 -1.77 -0.94
C ARG A 14 6.28 -1.58 -0.24
N THR A 15 7.12 -0.71 -0.78
CA THR A 15 8.48 -0.49 -0.27
C THR A 15 8.47 0.23 1.07
N ALA A 16 7.53 1.14 1.31
CA ALA A 16 7.32 1.75 2.62
C ALA A 16 7.09 0.70 3.73
N LEU A 17 6.42 -0.41 3.40
CA LEU A 17 6.17 -1.52 4.32
C LEU A 17 7.34 -2.52 4.45
N GLY A 18 8.41 -2.35 3.67
CA GLY A 18 9.48 -3.33 3.58
C GLY A 18 9.04 -4.66 2.95
N PHE A 19 7.94 -4.66 2.19
CA PHE A 19 7.38 -5.88 1.61
C PHE A 19 8.09 -6.26 0.31
N SER A 20 8.30 -7.57 0.15
CA SER A 20 8.61 -8.16 -1.16
C SER A 20 7.36 -8.12 -2.06
N GLN A 21 7.55 -8.25 -3.39
CA GLN A 21 6.42 -8.36 -4.32
C GLN A 21 5.50 -9.54 -3.96
N SER A 22 6.07 -10.69 -3.57
CA SER A 22 5.29 -11.85 -3.12
C SER A 22 4.50 -11.59 -1.84
N THR A 23 5.06 -10.82 -0.89
CA THR A 23 4.37 -10.47 0.36
C THR A 23 3.17 -9.56 0.08
N MET A 24 3.34 -8.56 -0.78
CA MET A 24 2.23 -7.68 -1.14
C MET A 24 1.16 -8.42 -1.94
N ALA A 25 1.55 -9.28 -2.88
CA ALA A 25 0.62 -10.13 -3.62
C ALA A 25 -0.21 -11.02 -2.69
N PHE A 26 0.42 -11.62 -1.67
CA PHE A 26 -0.28 -12.39 -0.65
C PHE A 26 -1.33 -11.55 0.10
N HIS A 27 -0.99 -10.34 0.51
CA HIS A 27 -1.94 -9.45 1.19
C HIS A 27 -3.08 -8.96 0.31
N LEU A 28 -2.86 -8.87 -1.00
CA LEU A 28 -3.86 -8.50 -2.00
C LEU A 28 -4.66 -9.70 -2.53
N GLU A 29 -4.37 -10.91 -2.05
CA GLU A 29 -4.97 -12.17 -2.52
C GLU A 29 -4.79 -12.38 -4.04
N LEU A 30 -3.61 -12.00 -4.54
CA LEU A 30 -3.23 -12.08 -5.94
C LEU A 30 -2.17 -13.16 -6.20
N GLY A 31 -2.10 -13.65 -7.43
CA GLY A 31 -0.94 -14.38 -7.89
C GLY A 31 0.29 -13.46 -7.97
N VAL A 32 1.48 -13.96 -7.62
CA VAL A 32 2.73 -13.15 -7.67
C VAL A 32 2.98 -12.59 -9.08
N ARG A 33 2.71 -13.39 -10.12
CA ARG A 33 2.86 -12.98 -11.53
C ARG A 33 1.91 -11.85 -11.91
N GLU A 34 0.69 -11.90 -11.40
CA GLU A 34 -0.32 -10.87 -11.64
C GLU A 34 0.08 -9.56 -10.97
N TYR A 35 0.48 -9.61 -9.69
CA TYR A 35 1.03 -8.44 -9.00
C TYR A 35 2.25 -7.84 -9.71
N GLN A 36 3.17 -8.69 -10.20
CA GLN A 36 4.34 -8.25 -10.96
C GLN A 36 3.95 -7.54 -12.26
N SER A 37 2.94 -8.03 -12.99
CA SER A 37 2.47 -7.36 -14.20
C SER A 37 1.96 -5.93 -13.94
N PHE A 38 1.37 -5.69 -12.77
CA PHE A 38 0.99 -4.33 -12.34
C PHE A 38 2.22 -3.46 -12.08
N GLU A 39 3.19 -3.94 -11.28
CA GLU A 39 4.40 -3.15 -10.98
C GLU A 39 5.33 -2.91 -12.17
N TRP A 40 5.31 -3.80 -13.17
CA TRP A 40 6.10 -3.64 -14.39
C TRP A 40 5.39 -2.81 -15.47
N GLY A 41 4.14 -2.41 -15.23
CA GLY A 41 3.33 -1.70 -16.22
C GLY A 41 2.92 -2.56 -17.42
N GLU A 42 3.00 -3.89 -17.28
CA GLU A 42 2.51 -4.84 -18.29
C GLU A 42 0.98 -4.96 -18.27
N ALA A 43 0.36 -4.64 -17.13
CA ALA A 43 -1.07 -4.56 -16.94
C ALA A 43 -1.45 -3.32 -16.11
N GLU A 44 -2.61 -2.74 -16.40
CA GLU A 44 -3.18 -1.67 -15.59
C GLU A 44 -3.60 -2.24 -14.23
N ILE A 45 -3.29 -1.52 -13.14
CA ILE A 45 -3.77 -1.90 -11.80
C ILE A 45 -5.22 -1.43 -11.58
N PRO A 46 -6.17 -2.35 -11.35
CA PRO A 46 -7.54 -1.97 -10.99
C PRO A 46 -7.58 -1.12 -9.72
N ASN A 47 -8.50 -0.14 -9.69
CA ASN A 47 -8.62 0.78 -8.57
C ASN A 47 -8.88 0.11 -7.22
N LEU A 48 -9.57 -1.04 -7.24
CA LEU A 48 -9.79 -1.85 -6.04
C LEU A 48 -8.47 -2.27 -5.37
N TYR A 49 -7.48 -2.71 -6.15
CA TYR A 49 -6.20 -3.16 -5.61
C TYR A 49 -5.32 -2.01 -5.13
N MET A 50 -5.41 -0.83 -5.75
CA MET A 50 -4.76 0.37 -5.22
C MET A 50 -5.32 0.75 -3.84
N LEU A 51 -6.65 0.81 -3.71
CA LEU A 51 -7.30 1.09 -2.43
C LEU A 51 -6.97 0.03 -1.38
N ALA A 52 -6.92 -1.24 -1.75
CA ALA A 52 -6.52 -2.32 -0.86
C ALA A 52 -5.06 -2.16 -0.39
N ALA A 53 -4.13 -1.83 -1.30
CA ALA A 53 -2.73 -1.57 -0.98
C ALA A 53 -2.56 -0.39 0.00
N GLU A 54 -3.29 0.70 -0.20
CA GLU A 54 -3.32 1.84 0.72
C GLU A 54 -3.82 1.41 2.11
N ARG A 55 -4.92 0.65 2.17
CA ARG A 55 -5.50 0.17 3.44
C ARG A 55 -4.55 -0.78 4.18
N ILE A 56 -3.90 -1.70 3.47
CA ILE A 56 -2.84 -2.56 4.03
C ILE A 56 -1.72 -1.71 4.62
N ALA A 57 -1.29 -0.67 3.89
CA ALA A 57 -0.21 0.20 4.32
C ALA A 57 -0.55 0.96 5.61
N ILE A 58 -1.74 1.53 5.69
CA ILE A 58 -2.23 2.22 6.89
C ILE A 58 -2.29 1.26 8.09
N ILE A 59 -2.90 0.08 7.93
CA ILE A 59 -3.04 -0.89 9.01
C ILE A 59 -1.67 -1.31 9.54
N GLN A 60 -0.71 -1.57 8.66
CA GLN A 60 0.64 -1.94 9.06
C GLN A 60 1.37 -0.79 9.77
N ALA A 61 1.28 0.43 9.25
CA ALA A 61 1.91 1.60 9.86
C ALA A 61 1.37 1.89 11.27
N VAL A 62 0.05 1.74 11.47
CA VAL A 62 -0.58 1.88 12.78
C VAL A 62 -0.12 0.76 13.73
N ARG A 63 -0.12 -0.51 13.29
CA ARG A 63 0.37 -1.64 14.10
C ARG A 63 1.82 -1.50 14.53
N GLN A 64 2.66 -0.94 13.67
CA GLN A 64 4.08 -0.70 13.92
C GLN A 64 4.35 0.60 14.71
N ARG A 65 3.30 1.37 15.06
CA ARG A 65 3.41 2.69 15.69
C ARG A 65 4.28 3.67 14.88
N ALA A 66 4.26 3.53 13.55
CA ALA A 66 5.04 4.31 12.61
C ALA A 66 4.15 4.95 11.52
N PRO A 67 3.12 5.75 11.89
CA PRO A 67 2.16 6.32 10.92
C PRO A 67 2.80 7.24 9.87
N LEU A 68 4.03 7.70 10.08
CA LEU A 68 4.75 8.54 9.12
C LEU A 68 5.42 7.74 7.98
N MET A 69 5.46 6.40 8.08
CA MET A 69 6.09 5.55 7.06
C MET A 69 5.27 5.47 5.77
N VAL A 70 3.95 5.76 5.83
CA VAL A 70 3.10 5.74 4.64
C VAL A 70 3.34 6.97 3.74
N PRO A 71 3.02 6.90 2.44
CA PRO A 71 3.08 8.04 1.54
C PRO A 71 2.28 9.25 2.04
N PRO A 72 2.69 10.49 1.68
CA PRO A 72 2.01 11.71 2.13
C PRO A 72 0.50 11.73 1.92
N ALA A 73 0.02 11.15 0.82
CA ALA A 73 -1.40 11.12 0.45
C ALA A 73 -2.31 10.44 1.49
N ILE A 74 -1.77 9.49 2.27
CA ILE A 74 -2.55 8.70 3.25
C ILE A 74 -2.07 8.88 4.69
N ARG A 75 -1.17 9.84 4.93
CA ARG A 75 -0.53 10.05 6.23
C ARG A 75 -1.48 10.61 7.29
N GLU A 76 -2.35 11.53 6.92
CA GLU A 76 -3.33 12.12 7.83
C GLU A 76 -4.30 11.04 8.37
N GLU A 77 -4.76 10.15 7.49
CA GLU A 77 -5.59 9.01 7.87
C GLU A 77 -4.85 8.06 8.82
N ALA A 78 -3.59 7.72 8.53
CA ALA A 78 -2.76 6.88 9.39
C ALA A 78 -2.53 7.51 10.79
N LEU A 79 -2.28 8.82 10.87
CA LEU A 79 -2.12 9.54 12.15
C LEU A 79 -3.41 9.56 12.97
N THR A 80 -4.54 9.79 12.31
CA THR A 80 -5.85 9.80 12.95
C THR A 80 -6.15 8.44 13.57
N LEU A 81 -5.96 7.36 12.82
CA LEU A 81 -6.18 6.00 13.32
C LEU A 81 -5.21 5.60 14.44
N ALA A 82 -3.93 5.98 14.33
CA ALA A 82 -2.95 5.75 15.38
C ALA A 82 -3.34 6.47 16.69
N THR A 83 -3.91 7.67 16.60
CA THR A 83 -4.39 8.43 17.76
C THR A 83 -5.57 7.73 18.41
N LEU A 84 -6.55 7.26 17.63
CA LEU A 84 -7.72 6.54 18.14
C LEU A 84 -7.34 5.23 18.84
N MET A 85 -6.40 4.47 18.28
CA MET A 85 -5.92 3.22 18.89
C MET A 85 -5.19 3.42 20.22
N ASN A 86 -4.52 4.56 20.42
CA ASN A 86 -3.82 4.87 21.67
C ASN A 86 -4.74 5.47 22.75
N ALA A 87 -5.94 5.90 22.38
CA ALA A 87 -6.95 6.42 23.30
C ALA A 87 -7.85 5.33 23.91
N SER A 88 -7.68 4.08 23.46
CA SER A 88 -8.43 2.88 23.89
C SER A 88 -7.65 2.09 24.93
#